data_AF-G6C3Y7-F1
#
_entry.id   AF-G6C3Y7-F1
#
_cell.length_a   1.000
_cell.length_b   1.000
_cell.length_c   1.000
_cell.angle_alpha   90.00
_cell.angle_beta   90.00
_cell.angle_gamma   90.00
#
_symmetry.space_group_name_H-M   'P 1'
#
loop_
_entity.id
_entity.type
_entity.pdbx_description
1 polymer ?
#
loop_
_entity_poly.entity_id
_entity_poly.type
_entity_poly.pdbx_seq_one_letter_code
_entity_poly.pdbx_strand_id
1 'polypeptide(L)' 'MKKLFTYFPGTGDIFSSVIISETLGDKSLKSATEKAMKIVKEIVFVNKDQEDKKKGIHIEKYLNLFD' A
#
# COMPACT_ATOMS: atom_id res chain seq x y z
N MET A 1 -11.89 -10.61 11.10
CA MET A 1 -10.97 -9.95 10.15
C MET A 1 -11.27 -10.51 8.75
N LYS A 2 -11.77 -9.70 7.81
CA LYS A 2 -12.20 -10.18 6.48
C LYS A 2 -10.95 -10.41 5.62
N LYS A 3 -10.75 -11.64 5.13
CA LYS A 3 -9.59 -12.03 4.33
C LYS A 3 -9.76 -11.52 2.89
N LEU A 4 -8.90 -10.62 2.43
CA LEU A 4 -8.88 -10.17 1.03
C LEU A 4 -8.01 -11.12 0.20
N PHE A 5 -8.63 -12.05 -0.52
CA PHE A 5 -7.99 -12.89 -1.53
C PHE A 5 -7.93 -12.16 -2.88
N THR A 6 -7.34 -10.98 -2.93
CA THR A 6 -7.13 -10.28 -4.20
C THR A 6 -5.68 -9.90 -4.36
N TYR A 7 -5.10 -10.29 -5.49
CA TYR A 7 -3.76 -9.92 -5.90
C TYR A 7 -3.83 -8.60 -6.68
N PHE A 8 -3.20 -7.56 -6.14
CA PHE A 8 -2.95 -6.30 -6.84
C PHE A 8 -1.44 -6.19 -7.12
N PRO A 9 -1.01 -6.28 -8.38
CA PRO A 9 0.37 -5.99 -8.76
C PRO A 9 0.80 -4.61 -8.25
N GLY A 10 2.05 -4.46 -7.82
CA GLY A 10 2.60 -3.19 -7.31
C GLY A 10 2.44 -2.96 -5.80
N THR A 11 1.71 -3.81 -5.08
CA THR A 11 1.57 -3.70 -3.60
C THR A 11 2.90 -3.88 -2.85
N GLY A 12 3.79 -4.74 -3.35
CA GLY A 12 5.15 -4.88 -2.83
C GLY A 12 6.02 -3.64 -3.05
N ASP A 13 5.88 -2.98 -4.21
CA ASP A 13 6.60 -1.75 -4.54
C ASP A 13 6.15 -0.60 -3.64
N ILE A 14 4.84 -0.46 -3.42
CA ILE A 14 4.28 0.51 -2.46
C ILE A 14 4.76 0.22 -1.05
N PHE A 15 4.65 -1.03 -0.60
CA PHE A 15 5.09 -1.43 0.74
C PHE A 15 6.57 -1.08 0.97
N SER A 16 7.44 -1.53 0.08
CA SER A 16 8.89 -1.29 0.17
C SER A 16 9.25 0.19 0.09
N SER A 17 8.60 0.96 -0.78
CA SER A 17 8.83 2.41 -0.90
C SER A 17 8.54 3.15 0.41
N VAL A 18 7.43 2.81 1.08
CA VAL A 18 7.07 3.41 2.38
C VAL A 18 8.07 3.01 3.46
N ILE A 19 8.47 1.73 3.52
CA ILE A 19 9.49 1.26 4.47
C ILE A 19 10.81 2.02 4.30
N ILE A 20 11.28 2.16 3.04
CA ILE A 20 12.51 2.88 2.73
C ILE A 20 12.40 4.34 3.16
N SER A 21 11.31 5.03 2.82
CA SER A 21 11.07 6.43 3.20
C SER A 21 11.08 6.64 4.71
N GLU A 22 10.38 5.79 5.47
CA GLU A 22 10.31 5.89 6.93
C GLU A 22 11.66 5.56 7.58
N THR A 23 12.41 4.59 7.03
CA THR A 23 13.76 4.25 7.50
C THR A 23 14.73 5.41 7.28
N LEU A 24 14.65 6.09 6.11
CA LEU A 24 15.42 7.31 5.83
C LEU A 24 15.06 8.48 6.77
N GLY A 25 13.86 8.46 7.35
CA GLY A 25 13.41 9.41 8.37
C GLY A 25 13.63 8.95 9.82
N ASP A 26 14.57 8.02 10.04
CA ASP A 26 14.94 7.45 11.34
C ASP A 26 13.77 6.81 12.12
N LYS A 27 12.74 6.34 11.41
CA LYS A 27 11.61 5.63 12.04
C LYS A 27 11.96 4.17 12.27
N SER A 28 11.43 3.61 13.35
CA SER A 28 11.60 2.18 13.63
C SER A 28 10.95 1.31 12.54
N LEU A 29 11.54 0.14 12.27
CA LEU A 29 10.98 -0.83 11.32
C LEU A 29 9.52 -1.18 11.64
N LYS A 30 9.18 -1.27 12.93
CA LYS A 30 7.80 -1.52 13.37
C LYS A 30 6.86 -0.42 12.89
N SER A 31 7.17 0.84 13.19
CA SER A 31 6.35 2.00 12.77
C SER A 31 6.26 2.10 11.25
N ALA A 32 7.38 1.90 10.55
CA ALA A 32 7.44 1.90 9.10
C ALA A 32 6.53 0.81 8.50
N THR A 33 6.59 -0.41 9.04
CA THR A 33 5.77 -1.55 8.62
C THR A 33 4.28 -1.29 8.87
N GLU A 34 3.93 -0.71 10.02
CA GLU A 34 2.55 -0.35 10.34
C GLU A 34 2.00 0.68 9.35
N LYS A 35 2.76 1.74 9.02
CA LYS A 35 2.37 2.74 8.01
C LYS A 35 2.22 2.11 6.63
N ALA A 36 3.21 1.33 6.19
CA ALA A 36 3.19 0.66 4.89
C ALA A 36 1.98 -0.28 4.75
N MET A 37 1.69 -1.09 5.77
CA MET A 37 0.54 -2.00 5.74
C MET A 37 -0.80 -1.26 5.79
N LYS A 38 -0.88 -0.12 6.50
CA LYS A 38 -2.09 0.72 6.49
C LYS A 38 -2.39 1.22 5.08
N ILE A 39 -1.39 1.76 4.40
CA ILE A 39 -1.52 2.28 3.02
C ILE A 39 -1.90 1.17 2.05
N VAL A 40 -1.16 0.04 2.06
CA VAL A 40 -1.45 -1.10 1.18
C VAL A 40 -2.86 -1.62 1.41
N LYS A 41 -3.29 -1.76 2.67
CA LYS A 41 -4.64 -2.23 3.00
C LYS A 41 -5.71 -1.28 2.45
N GLU A 42 -5.53 0.03 2.61
CA GLU A 42 -6.49 1.02 2.13
C GLU A 42 -6.61 0.96 0.61
N ILE A 43 -5.48 0.97 -0.10
CA ILE A 43 -5.42 0.88 -1.55
C ILE A 43 -6.05 -0.44 -2.05
N VAL A 44 -5.73 -1.57 -1.44
CA VAL A 44 -6.31 -2.87 -1.82
C VAL A 44 -7.82 -2.90 -1.54
N PHE A 45 -8.27 -2.26 -0.45
CA PHE A 45 -9.67 -2.21 -0.07
C PHE A 45 -10.51 -1.35 -1.01
N VAL A 46 -10.06 -0.15 -1.35
CA VAL A 46 -10.80 0.75 -2.26
C VAL A 46 -10.86 0.23 -3.69
N ASN A 47 -9.85 -0.52 -4.13
CA ASN A 47 -9.82 -1.11 -5.48
C ASN A 47 -10.41 -2.53 -5.55
N LYS A 48 -10.85 -3.13 -4.43
CA LYS A 48 -11.21 -4.56 -4.36
C LYS A 48 -12.27 -5.03 -5.38
N ASP A 49 -13.16 -4.11 -5.77
CA ASP A 49 -14.26 -4.33 -6.71
C ASP A 49 -13.95 -3.84 -8.15
N GLN A 50 -12.72 -3.37 -8.42
CA GLN A 50 -12.30 -2.99 -9.77
C GLN A 50 -12.31 -4.23 -10.70
N GLU A 51 -13.05 -4.15 -11.80
CA GLU A 51 -13.20 -5.27 -12.76
C GLU A 51 -11.87 -5.68 -13.40
N ASP A 52 -11.02 -4.70 -13.75
CA ASP A 52 -9.72 -4.95 -14.38
C ASP A 52 -8.57 -4.74 -13.39
N LYS A 53 -8.21 -5.80 -12.67
CA LYS A 53 -7.12 -5.82 -11.68
C LYS A 53 -5.72 -5.88 -12.32
N LYS A 54 -5.62 -6.09 -13.64
CA LYS A 54 -4.35 -6.22 -14.36
C LYS A 54 -3.73 -4.88 -14.74
N LYS A 55 -4.52 -3.80 -14.76
CA LYS A 55 -4.03 -2.43 -14.99
C LYS A 55 -3.19 -1.87 -13.84
N GLY A 56 -3.08 -2.62 -12.74
CA GLY A 56 -2.36 -2.17 -11.55
C GLY A 56 -3.15 -1.11 -10.77
N ILE A 57 -2.48 -0.52 -9.78
CA ILE A 57 -3.01 0.55 -8.95
C ILE A 57 -2.65 1.88 -9.61
N HIS A 58 -3.65 2.72 -9.89
CA HIS A 58 -3.43 4.14 -10.26
C HIS A 58 -2.98 4.92 -9.03
N ILE A 59 -1.69 4.85 -8.71
CA ILE A 59 -1.10 5.36 -7.47
C ILE A 59 -1.31 6.86 -7.28
N GLU A 60 -1.45 7.59 -8.39
CA GLU A 60 -1.68 9.03 -8.43
C GLU A 60 -2.97 9.44 -7.70
N LYS A 61 -3.97 8.54 -7.67
CA LYS A 61 -5.24 8.76 -6.95
C LYS A 61 -5.12 8.65 -5.43
N TYR A 62 -4.00 8.13 -4.94
CA TYR A 62 -3.81 7.72 -3.55
C TYR A 62 -2.59 8.38 -2.90
N LEU A 63 -1.97 9.37 -3.55
CA LEU A 63 -0.78 10.06 -3.01
C LEU A 63 -1.05 10.72 -1.65
N ASN A 64 -2.28 11.16 -1.41
CA ASN A 64 -2.73 11.71 -0.12
C ASN A 64 -2.70 10.70 1.05
N LEU A 65 -2.53 9.40 0.78
CA LEU A 65 -2.40 8.37 1.81
C LEU A 65 -0.97 8.25 2.37
N PHE A 66 0.01 8.88 1.73
CA PHE A 66 1.44 8.77 2.08
C PHE A 66 1.92 9.85 3.06
N ASP A 67 1.15 10.92 3.22
CA ASP A 67 1.38 12.03 4.16
C ASP A 67 1.30 11.58 5.63
#